data_AF-A0A2A6NB63-F1
#
_entry.id   AF-A0A2A6NB63-F1
#
_cell.length_a   1.000
_cell.length_b   1.000
_cell.length_c   1.000
_cell.angle_alpha   90.00
_cell.angle_beta   90.00
_cell.angle_gamma   90.00
#
_symmetry.space_group_name_H-M   'P 1'
#
loop_
_entity.id
_entity.type
_entity.pdbx_description
1 polymer ?
#
loop_
_entity_poly.entity_id
_entity_poly.type
_entity_poly.pdbx_seq_one_letter_code
_entity_poly.pdbx_strand_id
1 'polypeptide(L)'
;MNSTEAAILLERLEAGETLRILTSHRDSICSRKAFLRHCEQHPEWGKKAQALADRNALIAFNRRGNGKSFAFRTHCAKGHPLTPDNVGFKMSNGTRYCKVCNSENVARGKIMTPEQDRAIRNAILTNMRISDIIKPAAGRKAICSYGTYRTARQQNPEFNRFILEHCIEVPRDGAGRRLITNTEALQFASTASRRVVDDIPVYVAEPGDYEWLYSLTPRYLPRHDRDEIVSDIWIELTERRLRREDVPTRVKDLIRKHNRENPSRAYGDIRSPLSLDAPAYMDGTMLRGETVSQSLWEQL
;
A
#
# COMPACT_ATOMS: atom_id res chain seq x y z
N MET A 1 -42.74 -11.41 -13.72
CA MET A 1 -42.82 -10.42 -14.80
C MET A 1 -43.37 -11.17 -15.99
N ASN A 2 -44.50 -10.72 -16.54
CA ASN A 2 -45.04 -11.33 -17.76
C ASN A 2 -44.23 -10.90 -19.00
N SER A 3 -44.41 -11.56 -20.14
CA SER A 3 -43.65 -11.28 -21.37
C SER A 3 -43.89 -9.85 -21.88
N THR A 4 -45.09 -9.32 -21.73
CA THR A 4 -45.46 -7.94 -22.12
C THR A 4 -44.70 -6.90 -21.29
N GLU A 5 -44.68 -7.06 -19.96
CA GLU A 5 -43.90 -6.23 -19.03
C GLU A 5 -42.40 -6.28 -19.38
N ALA A 6 -41.88 -7.46 -19.73
CA ALA A 6 -40.48 -7.62 -20.11
C ALA A 6 -40.12 -6.87 -21.39
N ALA A 7 -41.02 -6.87 -22.39
CA ALA A 7 -40.83 -6.13 -23.64
C ALA A 7 -40.85 -4.60 -23.39
N ILE A 8 -41.85 -4.09 -22.67
CA ILE A 8 -41.96 -2.65 -22.34
C ILE A 8 -40.75 -2.20 -21.50
N LEU A 9 -40.30 -3.02 -20.55
CA LEU A 9 -39.14 -2.69 -19.73
C LEU A 9 -37.87 -2.59 -20.59
N LEU A 10 -37.67 -3.51 -21.53
CA LEU A 10 -36.51 -3.49 -22.42
C LEU A 10 -36.56 -2.28 -23.37
N GLU A 11 -37.73 -1.94 -23.91
CA GLU A 11 -37.93 -0.75 -24.74
C GLU A 11 -37.57 0.54 -23.98
N ARG A 12 -38.05 0.69 -22.74
CA ARG A 12 -37.72 1.87 -21.90
C ARG A 12 -36.25 1.91 -21.48
N LEU A 13 -35.62 0.75 -21.27
CA LEU A 13 -34.18 0.67 -21.08
C LEU A 13 -33.42 1.11 -22.35
N GLU A 14 -33.87 0.73 -23.54
CA GLU A 14 -33.29 1.20 -24.81
C GLU A 14 -33.50 2.72 -25.01
N ALA A 15 -34.62 3.26 -24.54
CA ALA A 15 -34.88 4.71 -24.49
C ALA A 15 -34.00 5.48 -23.47
N GLY A 16 -33.16 4.78 -22.69
CA GLY A 16 -32.20 5.40 -21.77
C GLY A 16 -32.73 5.61 -20.34
N GLU A 17 -33.89 5.05 -20.00
CA GLU A 17 -34.41 5.13 -18.63
C GLU A 17 -33.61 4.25 -17.66
N THR A 18 -33.48 4.70 -16.41
CA THR A 18 -32.75 3.93 -15.40
C THR A 18 -33.64 2.86 -14.77
N LEU A 19 -33.05 1.70 -14.43
CA LEU A 19 -33.75 0.62 -13.73
C LEU A 19 -34.42 1.06 -12.42
N ARG A 20 -33.86 2.06 -11.72
CA ARG A 20 -34.46 2.63 -10.50
C ARG A 20 -35.83 3.27 -10.78
N ILE A 21 -35.99 3.97 -11.91
CA ILE A 21 -37.27 4.59 -12.30
C ILE A 21 -38.28 3.47 -12.61
N LEU A 22 -37.85 2.48 -13.39
CA LEU A 22 -38.71 1.39 -13.86
C LEU A 22 -39.15 0.42 -12.74
N THR A 23 -38.42 0.35 -11.62
CA THR A 23 -38.67 -0.63 -10.54
C THR A 23 -39.03 -0.09 -9.17
N SER A 24 -38.96 1.23 -8.95
CA SER A 24 -39.15 1.81 -7.61
C SER A 24 -39.96 3.12 -7.58
N HIS A 25 -40.39 3.64 -8.73
CA HIS A 25 -41.20 4.86 -8.81
C HIS A 25 -42.70 4.54 -8.91
N ARG A 26 -43.57 5.56 -8.84
CA ARG A 26 -45.03 5.41 -9.00
C ARG A 26 -45.44 4.74 -10.32
N ASP A 27 -44.64 4.95 -11.37
CA ASP A 27 -44.84 4.37 -12.72
C ASP A 27 -43.97 3.11 -12.94
N SER A 28 -43.71 2.35 -11.87
CA SER A 28 -42.91 1.13 -11.96
C SER A 28 -43.65 0.06 -12.76
N ILE A 29 -42.96 -0.53 -13.74
CA ILE A 29 -43.49 -1.66 -14.52
C ILE A 29 -43.50 -2.93 -13.68
N CYS A 30 -42.45 -3.17 -12.91
CA CYS A 30 -42.32 -4.36 -12.07
C CYS A 30 -41.46 -4.07 -10.83
N SER A 31 -41.56 -4.92 -9.81
CA SER A 31 -40.63 -4.82 -8.66
C SER A 31 -39.21 -5.23 -9.07
N ARG A 32 -38.19 -4.71 -8.35
CA ARG A 32 -36.78 -5.09 -8.57
C ARG A 32 -36.55 -6.60 -8.41
N LYS A 33 -37.24 -7.24 -7.46
CA LYS A 33 -37.18 -8.70 -7.27
C LYS A 33 -37.74 -9.45 -8.48
N ALA A 34 -38.82 -8.97 -9.07
CA ALA A 34 -39.42 -9.58 -10.27
C ALA A 34 -38.48 -9.46 -11.49
N PHE A 35 -37.79 -8.33 -11.65
CA PHE A 35 -36.77 -8.14 -12.69
C PHE A 35 -35.62 -9.15 -12.56
N LEU A 36 -35.04 -9.30 -11.37
CA LEU A 36 -33.92 -10.22 -11.12
C LEU A 36 -34.33 -11.68 -11.39
N ARG A 37 -35.49 -12.09 -10.87
CA ARG A 37 -36.03 -13.44 -11.14
C ARG A 37 -36.23 -13.71 -12.63
N HIS A 38 -36.67 -12.70 -13.39
CA HIS A 38 -36.83 -12.86 -14.84
C HIS A 38 -35.48 -12.93 -15.57
N CYS A 39 -34.46 -12.20 -15.12
CA CYS A 39 -33.10 -12.32 -15.66
C CYS A 39 -32.51 -13.73 -15.43
N GLU A 40 -32.79 -14.33 -14.28
CA GLU A 40 -32.39 -15.71 -13.95
C GLU A 40 -33.09 -16.74 -14.84
N GLN A 41 -34.39 -16.55 -15.08
CA GLN A 41 -35.19 -17.45 -15.93
C GLN A 41 -34.89 -17.30 -17.43
N HIS A 42 -34.43 -16.14 -17.87
CA HIS A 42 -34.11 -15.83 -19.27
C HIS A 42 -32.71 -15.21 -19.40
N PRO A 43 -31.63 -16.02 -19.39
CA PRO A 43 -30.26 -15.51 -19.29
C PRO A 43 -29.83 -14.56 -20.41
N GLU A 44 -30.23 -14.84 -21.66
CA GLU A 44 -29.88 -13.97 -22.80
C GLU A 44 -30.55 -12.58 -22.69
N TRP A 45 -31.83 -12.57 -22.33
CA TRP A 45 -32.56 -11.33 -22.06
C TRP A 45 -31.95 -10.59 -20.88
N GLY A 46 -31.65 -11.31 -19.79
CA GLY A 46 -31.04 -10.75 -18.58
C GLY A 46 -29.70 -10.09 -18.86
N LYS A 47 -28.84 -10.71 -19.68
CA LYS A 47 -27.56 -10.13 -20.11
C LYS A 47 -27.75 -8.82 -20.87
N LYS A 48 -28.70 -8.77 -21.81
CA LYS A 48 -29.02 -7.55 -22.58
C LYS A 48 -29.58 -6.44 -21.67
N ALA A 49 -30.57 -6.78 -20.84
CA ALA A 49 -31.24 -5.83 -19.95
C ALA A 49 -30.28 -5.27 -18.89
N GLN A 50 -29.40 -6.10 -18.32
CA GLN A 50 -28.41 -5.67 -17.34
C GLN A 50 -27.37 -4.73 -17.98
N ALA A 51 -26.88 -5.05 -19.18
CA ALA A 51 -25.95 -4.17 -19.91
C ALA A 51 -26.57 -2.79 -20.23
N LEU A 52 -27.86 -2.75 -20.59
CA LEU A 52 -28.59 -1.49 -20.76
C LEU A 52 -28.77 -0.74 -19.43
N ALA A 53 -29.16 -1.43 -18.37
CA ALA A 53 -29.35 -0.85 -17.05
C ALA A 53 -28.05 -0.22 -16.49
N ASP A 54 -26.93 -0.91 -16.63
CA ASP A 54 -25.61 -0.43 -16.18
C ASP A 54 -25.16 0.80 -16.98
N ARG A 55 -25.36 0.77 -18.31
CA ARG A 55 -25.09 1.92 -19.19
C ARG A 55 -25.93 3.13 -18.81
N ASN A 56 -27.24 2.95 -18.60
CA ASN A 56 -28.15 4.04 -18.24
C ASN A 56 -27.86 4.56 -16.83
N ALA A 57 -27.48 3.68 -15.89
CA ALA A 57 -27.05 4.08 -14.56
C ALA A 57 -25.79 4.96 -14.61
N LEU A 58 -24.81 4.61 -15.45
CA LEU A 58 -23.60 5.41 -15.67
C LEU A 58 -23.94 6.79 -16.28
N ILE A 59 -24.79 6.83 -17.32
CA ILE A 59 -25.24 8.09 -17.93
C ILE A 59 -25.98 8.96 -16.91
N ALA A 60 -26.89 8.39 -16.15
CA ALA A 60 -27.64 9.11 -15.13
C ALA A 60 -26.75 9.59 -13.98
N PHE A 61 -25.75 8.80 -13.57
CA PHE A 61 -24.74 9.21 -12.60
C PHE A 61 -23.95 10.42 -13.10
N ASN A 62 -23.52 10.40 -14.36
CA ASN A 62 -22.83 11.53 -15.01
C ASN A 62 -23.74 12.78 -15.10
N ARG A 63 -25.06 12.61 -15.25
CA ARG A 63 -26.04 13.71 -15.23
C ARG A 63 -26.22 14.32 -13.83
N ARG A 64 -26.20 13.53 -12.75
CA ARG A 64 -26.39 14.04 -11.36
C ARG A 64 -25.30 15.03 -10.92
N GLY A 65 -24.08 14.87 -11.42
CA GLY A 65 -22.97 15.80 -11.15
C GLY A 65 -23.04 17.11 -11.95
N ASN A 66 -23.92 17.18 -12.95
CA ASN A 66 -24.13 18.33 -13.83
C ASN A 66 -25.52 18.93 -13.56
N GLY A 67 -25.70 19.59 -12.42
CA GLY A 67 -26.83 20.52 -12.29
C GLY A 67 -26.85 21.45 -13.53
N LYS A 68 -28.03 21.77 -14.08
CA LYS A 68 -28.14 22.56 -15.33
C LYS A 68 -27.26 23.82 -15.31
N SER A 69 -27.14 24.47 -14.15
CA SER A 69 -26.27 25.63 -13.95
C SER A 69 -24.77 25.36 -14.11
N PHE A 70 -24.30 24.13 -13.87
CA PHE A 70 -22.91 23.74 -14.06
C PHE A 70 -22.57 23.34 -15.49
N ALA A 71 -23.54 22.81 -16.26
CA ALA A 71 -23.33 22.46 -17.66
C ALA A 71 -22.99 23.70 -18.51
N PHE A 72 -23.66 24.83 -18.24
CA PHE A 72 -23.44 26.09 -18.96
C PHE A 72 -22.27 26.94 -18.45
N ARG A 73 -21.60 26.52 -17.36
CA ARG A 73 -20.44 27.26 -16.86
C ARG A 73 -19.25 27.06 -17.78
N THR A 74 -18.82 28.14 -18.42
CA THR A 74 -17.58 28.18 -19.22
C THR A 74 -16.33 28.37 -18.35
N HIS A 75 -16.49 28.89 -17.12
CA HIS A 75 -15.39 29.16 -16.19
C HIS A 75 -15.68 28.65 -14.78
N CYS A 76 -14.64 28.34 -14.03
CA CYS A 76 -14.76 27.98 -12.62
C CYS A 76 -14.89 29.23 -11.74
N ALA A 77 -15.14 29.06 -10.44
CA ALA A 77 -15.27 30.19 -9.51
C ALA A 77 -14.00 31.06 -9.40
N LYS A 78 -12.83 30.52 -9.75
CA LYS A 78 -11.54 31.25 -9.80
C LYS A 78 -11.22 31.82 -11.20
N GLY A 79 -12.14 31.70 -12.17
CA GLY A 79 -11.93 32.19 -13.54
C GLY A 79 -11.17 31.25 -14.48
N HIS A 80 -10.81 30.02 -14.07
CA HIS A 80 -10.17 29.07 -15.00
C HIS A 80 -11.16 28.56 -16.06
N PRO A 81 -10.78 28.51 -17.35
CA PRO A 81 -11.65 28.01 -18.41
C PRO A 81 -11.91 26.52 -18.22
N LEU A 82 -13.17 26.10 -18.34
CA LEU A 82 -13.60 24.72 -18.15
C LEU A 82 -13.73 24.01 -19.49
N THR A 83 -12.61 23.92 -20.20
CA THR A 83 -12.44 23.11 -21.42
C THR A 83 -12.47 21.60 -21.09
N PRO A 84 -12.73 20.71 -22.05
CA PRO A 84 -12.65 19.26 -21.84
C PRO A 84 -11.34 18.81 -21.19
N ASP A 85 -10.22 19.47 -21.51
CA ASP A 85 -8.91 19.16 -20.95
C ASP A 85 -8.75 19.60 -19.49
N ASN A 86 -9.35 20.73 -19.08
CA ASN A 86 -9.26 21.26 -17.71
C ASN A 86 -10.39 20.77 -16.79
N VAL A 87 -11.30 19.94 -17.31
CA VAL A 87 -12.42 19.38 -16.58
C VAL A 87 -12.10 17.96 -16.12
N GLY A 88 -12.21 17.71 -14.82
CA GLY A 88 -12.21 16.37 -14.23
C GLY A 88 -13.57 16.03 -13.64
N PHE A 89 -13.83 14.74 -13.42
CA PHE A 89 -15.04 14.25 -12.75
C PHE A 89 -14.65 13.44 -11.51
N LYS A 90 -15.28 13.72 -10.38
CA LYS A 90 -15.07 12.92 -9.16
C LYS A 90 -15.75 11.57 -9.30
N MET A 91 -15.03 10.48 -9.08
CA MET A 91 -15.61 9.13 -9.15
C MET A 91 -16.72 8.89 -8.13
N SER A 92 -16.68 9.57 -6.97
CA SER A 92 -17.65 9.34 -5.89
C SER A 92 -19.06 9.84 -6.21
N ASN A 93 -19.19 10.93 -6.95
CA ASN A 93 -20.48 11.59 -7.17
C ASN A 93 -20.67 12.17 -8.58
N GLY A 94 -19.73 11.90 -9.51
CA GLY A 94 -19.75 12.40 -10.88
C GLY A 94 -19.65 13.92 -10.99
N THR A 95 -19.36 14.64 -9.90
CA THR A 95 -19.33 16.11 -9.93
C THR A 95 -18.09 16.60 -10.66
N ARG A 96 -18.31 17.57 -11.55
CA ARG A 96 -17.25 18.25 -12.29
C ARG A 96 -16.35 19.06 -11.36
N TYR A 97 -15.04 19.03 -11.59
CA TYR A 97 -14.10 19.91 -10.93
C TYR A 97 -13.07 20.45 -11.92
N CYS A 98 -12.52 21.63 -11.62
CA CYS A 98 -11.43 22.22 -12.40
C CYS A 98 -10.11 21.54 -12.02
N LYS A 99 -9.41 20.96 -13.00
CA LYS A 99 -8.12 20.28 -12.77
C LYS A 99 -7.06 21.25 -12.28
N VAL A 100 -6.99 22.46 -12.82
CA VAL A 100 -6.08 23.51 -12.32
C VAL A 100 -6.37 23.86 -10.87
N CYS A 101 -7.62 24.16 -10.51
CA CYS A 101 -7.97 24.45 -9.10
C CYS A 101 -7.64 23.28 -8.17
N ASN A 102 -7.84 22.04 -8.63
CA ASN A 102 -7.53 20.87 -7.85
C ASN A 102 -6.02 20.69 -7.69
N SER A 103 -5.25 20.87 -8.76
CA SER A 103 -3.78 20.86 -8.73
C SER A 103 -3.25 21.93 -7.80
N GLU A 104 -3.73 23.18 -7.87
CA GLU A 104 -3.39 24.25 -6.94
C GLU A 104 -3.71 23.88 -5.49
N ASN A 105 -4.89 23.31 -5.24
CA ASN A 105 -5.27 22.90 -3.89
C ASN A 105 -4.41 21.74 -3.37
N VAL A 106 -3.98 20.83 -4.25
CA VAL A 106 -3.05 19.74 -3.92
C VAL A 106 -1.65 20.30 -3.67
N ALA A 107 -1.17 21.20 -4.52
CA ALA A 107 0.16 21.81 -4.48
C ALA A 107 0.34 22.74 -3.27
N ARG A 108 -0.69 23.52 -2.91
CA ARG A 108 -0.69 24.29 -1.66
C ARG A 108 -0.58 23.37 -0.45
N GLY A 109 -1.04 22.12 -0.58
CA GLY A 109 -1.37 21.29 0.56
C GLY A 109 -2.35 22.02 1.49
N LYS A 110 -2.78 21.37 2.55
CA LYS A 110 -3.23 22.14 3.71
C LYS A 110 -2.00 22.33 4.57
N ILE A 111 -1.49 23.56 4.66
CA ILE A 111 -0.44 23.91 5.61
C ILE A 111 -0.96 23.57 7.00
N MET A 112 -0.16 22.83 7.77
CA MET A 112 -0.51 22.46 9.14
C MET A 112 -0.50 23.73 10.00
N THR A 113 -1.61 24.02 10.67
CA THR A 113 -1.65 25.18 11.56
C THR A 113 -0.78 24.92 12.80
N PRO A 114 -0.23 25.96 13.46
CA PRO A 114 0.53 25.79 14.69
C PRO A 114 -0.27 25.10 15.82
N GLU A 115 -1.59 25.29 15.84
CA GLU A 115 -2.50 24.60 16.76
C GLU A 115 -2.58 23.10 16.48
N GLN A 116 -2.64 22.71 15.20
CA GLN A 116 -2.59 21.31 14.80
C GLN A 116 -1.25 20.68 15.14
N ASP A 117 -0.13 21.38 14.89
CA ASP A 117 1.21 20.92 15.28
C ASP A 117 1.27 20.59 16.78
N ARG A 118 0.84 21.55 17.62
CA ARG A 118 0.81 21.39 19.08
C ARG A 118 -0.10 20.24 19.51
N ALA A 119 -1.30 20.14 18.93
CA ALA A 119 -2.25 19.09 19.23
C ALA A 119 -1.71 17.70 18.87
N ILE A 120 -1.02 17.56 17.72
CA ILE A 120 -0.39 16.30 17.30
C ILE A 120 0.76 15.95 18.24
N ARG A 121 1.63 16.90 18.57
CA ARG A 121 2.75 16.68 19.50
C ARG A 121 2.24 16.22 20.86
N ASN A 122 1.23 16.89 21.41
CA ASN A 122 0.60 16.49 22.67
C ASN A 122 -0.05 15.11 22.58
N ALA A 123 -0.77 14.81 21.49
CA ALA A 123 -1.39 13.49 21.31
C ALA A 123 -0.36 12.37 21.30
N ILE A 124 0.79 12.59 20.66
CA ILE A 124 1.89 11.61 20.61
C ILE A 124 2.54 11.44 21.99
N LEU A 125 2.76 12.53 22.73
CA LEU A 125 3.26 12.45 24.12
C LEU A 125 2.29 11.69 25.04
N THR A 126 0.98 11.73 24.76
CA THR A 126 -0.03 10.91 25.45
C THR A 126 -0.14 9.48 24.93
N ASN A 127 0.81 9.02 24.12
CA ASN A 127 0.84 7.69 23.49
C ASN A 127 -0.34 7.39 22.55
N MET A 128 -0.93 8.42 21.92
CA MET A 128 -1.95 8.22 20.88
C MET A 128 -1.30 7.76 19.57
N ARG A 129 -1.95 6.80 18.91
CA ARG A 129 -1.50 6.27 17.61
C ARG A 129 -1.64 7.32 16.51
N ILE A 130 -0.71 7.31 15.55
CA ILE A 130 -0.80 8.21 14.38
C ILE A 130 -2.09 7.92 13.60
N SER A 131 -2.49 6.64 13.50
CA SER A 131 -3.75 6.25 12.87
C SER A 131 -4.94 6.95 13.49
N ASP A 132 -4.97 7.09 14.82
CA ASP A 132 -6.08 7.68 15.56
C ASP A 132 -6.06 9.21 15.48
N ILE A 133 -4.88 9.82 15.33
CA ILE A 133 -4.72 11.26 15.12
C ILE A 133 -5.25 11.67 13.73
N ILE A 134 -4.94 10.88 12.70
CA ILE A 134 -5.22 11.19 11.29
C ILE A 134 -6.59 10.65 10.81
N LYS A 135 -6.98 9.48 11.30
CA LYS A 135 -8.22 8.77 10.97
C LYS A 135 -8.81 8.14 12.24
N PRO A 136 -9.30 8.96 13.19
CA PRO A 136 -9.86 8.44 14.43
C PRO A 136 -11.02 7.49 14.13
N ALA A 137 -11.06 6.37 14.86
CA ALA A 137 -12.23 5.52 14.91
C ALA A 137 -13.38 6.26 15.62
N ALA A 138 -14.62 5.90 15.27
CA ALA A 138 -15.83 6.23 16.02
C ALA A 138 -16.10 7.74 16.28
N GLY A 139 -16.56 8.46 15.25
CA GLY A 139 -17.26 9.76 15.41
C GLY A 139 -16.41 10.96 15.87
N ARG A 140 -15.16 10.75 16.28
CA ARG A 140 -14.21 11.83 16.57
C ARG A 140 -13.74 12.49 15.28
N LYS A 141 -13.45 13.80 15.33
CA LYS A 141 -12.85 14.53 14.20
C LYS A 141 -11.34 14.33 14.23
N ALA A 142 -10.75 14.02 13.07
CA ALA A 142 -9.30 13.96 12.91
C ALA A 142 -8.67 15.33 13.25
N ILE A 143 -7.52 15.34 13.93
CA ILE A 143 -6.79 16.57 14.23
C ILE A 143 -6.30 17.22 12.93
N CYS A 144 -5.78 16.39 12.01
CA CYS A 144 -5.37 16.81 10.68
C CYS A 144 -5.64 15.73 9.64
N SER A 145 -5.59 16.10 8.36
CA SER A 145 -5.70 15.14 7.26
C SER A 145 -4.34 14.48 7.00
N TYR A 146 -4.35 13.26 6.42
CA TYR A 146 -3.11 12.56 6.06
C TYR A 146 -2.19 13.38 5.15
N GLY A 147 -2.76 14.09 4.17
CA GLY A 147 -2.00 14.96 3.26
C GLY A 147 -1.31 16.11 3.99
N THR A 148 -2.02 16.75 4.94
CA THR A 148 -1.47 17.79 5.82
C THR A 148 -0.28 17.26 6.63
N TYR A 149 -0.48 16.14 7.31
CA TYR A 149 0.54 15.49 8.12
C TYR A 149 1.78 15.11 7.31
N ARG A 150 1.59 14.48 6.14
CA ARG A 150 2.70 14.11 5.23
C ARG A 150 3.50 15.33 4.78
N THR A 151 2.80 16.37 4.34
CA THR A 151 3.43 17.62 3.87
C THR A 151 4.22 18.29 4.99
N ALA A 152 3.65 18.37 6.20
CA ALA A 152 4.33 18.94 7.36
C ALA A 152 5.61 18.19 7.74
N ARG A 153 5.60 16.85 7.68
CA ARG A 153 6.82 16.04 7.91
C ARG A 153 7.90 16.28 6.85
N GLN A 154 7.52 16.55 5.61
CA GLN A 154 8.47 16.84 4.54
C GLN A 154 9.05 18.26 4.66
N GLN A 155 8.22 19.23 5.04
CA GLN A 155 8.62 20.64 5.11
C GLN A 155 9.29 21.03 6.42
N ASN A 156 8.99 20.35 7.53
CA ASN A 156 9.54 20.65 8.85
C ASN A 156 10.36 19.45 9.38
N PRO A 157 11.70 19.47 9.22
CA PRO A 157 12.58 18.42 9.70
C PRO A 157 12.50 18.19 11.22
N GLU A 158 12.29 19.25 12.00
CA GLU A 158 12.19 19.17 13.46
C GLU A 158 10.92 18.45 13.89
N PHE A 159 9.78 18.74 13.25
CA PHE A 159 8.55 18.00 13.44
C PHE A 159 8.74 16.53 13.06
N ASN A 160 9.35 16.23 11.91
CA ASN A 160 9.59 14.85 11.49
C ASN A 160 10.49 14.08 12.47
N ARG A 161 11.56 14.71 12.97
CA ARG A 161 12.43 14.13 14.00
C ARG A 161 11.64 13.82 15.28
N PHE A 162 10.84 14.77 15.76
CA PHE A 162 9.99 14.57 16.94
C PHE A 162 9.04 13.36 16.76
N ILE A 163 8.39 13.24 15.60
CA ILE A 163 7.53 12.09 15.29
C ILE A 163 8.34 10.78 15.36
N LEU A 164 9.52 10.72 14.77
CA LEU A 164 10.34 9.51 14.73
C LEU A 164 10.84 9.09 16.12
N GLU A 165 11.13 10.06 16.99
CA GLU A 165 11.61 9.80 18.36
C GLU A 165 10.49 9.33 19.30
N HIS A 166 9.27 9.82 19.11
CA HIS A 166 8.18 9.63 20.09
C HIS A 166 7.06 8.68 19.62
N CYS A 167 6.98 8.33 18.34
CA CYS A 167 5.99 7.36 17.88
C CYS A 167 6.48 5.92 18.09
N ILE A 168 5.82 5.23 19.01
CA ILE A 168 6.09 3.84 19.43
C ILE A 168 5.61 2.81 18.37
N GLU A 169 4.91 3.25 17.31
CA GLU A 169 4.37 2.32 16.30
C GLU A 169 5.47 1.71 15.43
N VAL A 170 5.84 0.46 15.73
CA VAL A 170 6.43 -0.46 14.75
C VAL A 170 5.30 -0.85 13.79
N PRO A 171 5.36 -0.49 12.49
CA PRO A 171 4.30 -0.86 11.55
C PRO A 171 4.24 -2.38 11.43
N ARG A 172 3.06 -2.97 11.67
CA ARG A 172 2.85 -4.41 11.46
C ARG A 172 2.87 -4.83 9.99
N ASP A 173 2.73 -3.88 9.07
CA ASP A 173 2.77 -4.14 7.63
C ASP A 173 3.66 -3.12 6.91
N GLY A 174 4.70 -3.62 6.24
CA GLY A 174 5.73 -2.85 5.53
C GLY A 174 5.26 -1.97 4.36
N ALA A 175 3.95 -1.89 4.09
CA ALA A 175 3.39 -1.06 3.03
C ALA A 175 3.32 0.44 3.40
N GLY A 176 3.11 0.78 4.67
CA GLY A 176 3.03 2.17 5.14
C GLY A 176 4.36 2.92 5.16
N ARG A 177 5.49 2.18 5.22
CA ARG A 177 6.86 2.75 5.22
C ARG A 177 7.32 3.23 3.84
N ARG A 178 6.72 2.78 2.74
CA ARG A 178 7.25 2.99 1.37
C ARG A 178 6.96 4.35 0.73
N LEU A 179 6.11 5.19 1.33
CA LEU A 179 5.51 6.33 0.61
C LEU A 179 5.97 7.73 1.03
N ILE A 180 6.82 7.89 2.04
CA ILE A 180 7.16 9.24 2.56
C ILE A 180 8.65 9.62 2.47
N THR A 181 9.58 8.69 2.21
CA THR A 181 11.00 9.03 1.97
C THR A 181 11.54 8.24 0.79
N ASN A 182 12.63 8.72 0.15
CA ASN A 182 13.47 7.91 -0.74
C ASN A 182 14.03 6.73 0.08
N THR A 183 13.24 5.66 0.18
CA THR A 183 13.42 4.56 1.14
C THR A 183 14.21 3.41 0.55
N GLU A 184 15.51 3.42 0.79
CA GLU A 184 16.24 2.20 1.13
C GLU A 184 16.87 2.34 2.53
N ALA A 185 17.38 3.52 2.86
CA ALA A 185 18.16 3.72 4.08
C ALA A 185 17.39 3.85 5.42
N LEU A 186 16.12 4.27 5.41
CA LEU A 186 15.34 4.52 6.64
C LEU A 186 14.47 3.33 7.08
N GLN A 187 14.48 2.22 6.32
CA GLN A 187 13.63 1.05 6.61
C GLN A 187 14.15 0.20 7.78
N PHE A 188 15.42 0.33 8.16
CA PHE A 188 16.06 -0.56 9.14
C PHE A 188 16.12 0.00 10.58
N ALA A 189 16.00 1.32 10.77
CA ALA A 189 16.25 1.96 12.07
C ALA A 189 15.24 1.70 13.20
N SER A 190 14.06 1.15 12.90
CA SER A 190 12.94 1.15 13.86
C SER A 190 12.67 -0.21 14.54
N THR A 191 13.48 -1.24 14.29
CA THR A 191 13.35 -2.55 14.96
C THR A 191 14.19 -2.67 16.24
N ALA A 192 14.98 -1.63 16.58
CA ALA A 192 16.08 -1.66 17.54
C ALA A 192 15.71 -1.41 19.02
N SER A 193 14.48 -1.66 19.47
CA SER A 193 14.09 -1.36 20.85
C SER A 193 14.56 -2.41 21.86
N ARG A 194 15.83 -2.85 21.84
CA ARG A 194 16.32 -3.73 22.91
C ARG A 194 17.79 -3.70 23.32
N ARG A 195 18.61 -2.76 22.88
CA ARG A 195 19.88 -2.37 23.53
C ARG A 195 20.45 -1.18 22.76
N VAL A 196 19.94 0.01 23.04
CA VAL A 196 20.61 1.23 22.59
C VAL A 196 21.85 1.36 23.46
N VAL A 197 23.02 1.13 22.88
CA VAL A 197 24.26 1.64 23.47
C VAL A 197 24.24 3.14 23.16
N ASP A 198 23.98 3.96 24.19
CA ASP A 198 23.76 5.40 24.03
C ASP A 198 24.98 6.15 23.44
N ASP A 199 26.16 5.50 23.41
CA ASP A 199 27.44 6.07 22.96
C ASP A 199 27.65 6.06 21.44
N ILE A 200 26.71 5.50 20.66
CA ILE A 200 26.79 5.48 19.20
C ILE A 200 25.72 6.43 18.63
N PRO A 201 26.09 7.46 17.85
CA PRO A 201 25.13 8.42 17.28
C PRO A 201 24.19 7.75 16.29
N VAL A 202 22.98 8.30 16.11
CA VAL A 202 22.03 7.83 15.09
C VAL A 202 22.68 7.96 13.73
N TYR A 203 22.74 6.84 13.01
CA TYR A 203 23.19 6.85 11.64
C TYR A 203 22.21 7.61 10.73
N VAL A 204 22.70 8.63 10.02
CA VAL A 204 21.96 9.38 9.01
C VAL A 204 22.53 8.99 7.65
N ALA A 205 21.66 8.50 6.78
CA ALA A 205 22.02 8.07 5.45
C ALA A 205 22.46 9.23 4.56
N GLU A 206 23.60 9.07 3.90
CA GLU A 206 24.14 9.99 2.91
C GLU A 206 23.86 9.47 1.49
N PRO A 207 23.66 10.36 0.49
CA PRO A 207 23.61 9.95 -0.91
C PRO A 207 24.89 9.20 -1.31
N GLY A 208 24.77 8.01 -1.90
CA GLY A 208 25.91 7.17 -2.30
C GLY A 208 26.29 6.07 -1.30
N ASP A 209 25.62 6.01 -0.14
CA ASP A 209 25.92 5.01 0.89
C ASP A 209 25.72 3.59 0.43
N TYR A 210 24.67 3.32 -0.35
CA TYR A 210 24.41 1.99 -0.85
C TYR A 210 25.56 1.54 -1.76
N GLU A 211 26.00 2.39 -2.70
CA GLU A 211 27.11 2.10 -3.60
C GLU A 211 28.43 1.91 -2.84
N TRP A 212 28.68 2.73 -1.82
CA TRP A 212 29.84 2.59 -0.95
C TRP A 212 29.81 1.25 -0.19
N LEU A 213 28.72 0.93 0.51
CA LEU A 213 28.57 -0.34 1.23
C LEU A 213 28.65 -1.54 0.31
N TYR A 214 28.01 -1.46 -0.87
CA TYR A 214 28.06 -2.49 -1.89
C TYR A 214 29.48 -2.70 -2.40
N SER A 215 30.30 -1.65 -2.50
CA SER A 215 31.71 -1.75 -2.89
C SER A 215 32.58 -2.52 -1.88
N LEU A 216 32.18 -2.55 -0.60
CA LEU A 216 32.87 -3.28 0.46
C LEU A 216 32.61 -4.80 0.42
N THR A 217 31.56 -5.23 -0.28
CA THR A 217 31.23 -6.66 -0.43
C THR A 217 32.08 -7.31 -1.54
N PRO A 218 32.62 -8.53 -1.33
CA PRO A 218 33.46 -9.21 -2.32
C PRO A 218 32.73 -9.48 -3.64
N ARG A 219 33.40 -9.21 -4.77
CA ARG A 219 32.82 -9.39 -6.12
C ARG A 219 32.54 -10.84 -6.51
N TYR A 220 33.16 -11.82 -5.86
CA TYR A 220 32.91 -13.23 -6.13
C TYR A 220 31.56 -13.72 -5.56
N LEU A 221 30.96 -12.97 -4.63
CA LEU A 221 29.64 -13.28 -4.12
C LEU A 221 28.58 -12.93 -5.17
N PRO A 222 27.56 -13.78 -5.39
CA PRO A 222 26.43 -13.44 -6.24
C PRO A 222 25.74 -12.17 -5.79
N ARG A 223 25.16 -11.43 -6.75
CA ARG A 223 24.55 -10.12 -6.52
C ARG A 223 23.57 -10.11 -5.34
N HIS A 224 22.71 -11.12 -5.28
CA HIS A 224 21.72 -11.28 -4.21
C HIS A 224 22.35 -11.33 -2.81
N ASP A 225 23.40 -12.13 -2.62
CA ASP A 225 24.05 -12.28 -1.31
C ASP A 225 24.76 -10.97 -0.90
N ARG A 226 25.30 -10.24 -1.89
CA ARG A 226 25.87 -8.91 -1.66
C ARG A 226 24.80 -7.92 -1.21
N ASP A 227 23.61 -7.97 -1.82
CA ASP A 227 22.47 -7.12 -1.44
C ASP A 227 21.99 -7.42 0.00
N GLU A 228 21.90 -8.71 0.37
CA GLU A 228 21.58 -9.15 1.74
C GLU A 228 22.63 -8.68 2.76
N ILE A 229 23.92 -8.82 2.45
CA ILE A 229 25.00 -8.34 3.33
C ILE A 229 24.93 -6.82 3.51
N VAL A 230 24.63 -6.06 2.44
CA VAL A 230 24.46 -4.61 2.53
C VAL A 230 23.25 -4.27 3.42
N SER A 231 22.15 -5.00 3.27
CA SER A 231 20.97 -4.89 4.15
C SER A 231 21.33 -5.15 5.62
N ASP A 232 22.12 -6.18 5.91
CA ASP A 232 22.60 -6.48 7.26
C ASP A 232 23.47 -5.36 7.85
N ILE A 233 24.36 -4.76 7.04
CA ILE A 233 25.16 -3.61 7.47
C ILE A 233 24.26 -2.41 7.82
N TRP A 234 23.23 -2.15 7.00
CA TRP A 234 22.25 -1.09 7.27
C TRP A 234 21.52 -1.33 8.59
N ILE A 235 21.14 -2.57 8.89
CA ILE A 235 20.55 -2.93 10.18
C ILE A 235 21.51 -2.57 11.30
N GLU A 236 22.75 -3.06 11.28
CA GLU A 236 23.70 -2.83 12.37
C GLU A 236 24.04 -1.34 12.58
N LEU A 237 24.11 -0.54 11.51
CA LEU A 237 24.29 0.92 11.58
C LEU A 237 23.08 1.62 12.20
N THR A 238 21.88 1.25 11.76
CA THR A 238 20.66 1.90 12.20
C THR A 238 20.20 1.46 13.60
N GLU A 239 20.56 0.24 14.01
CA GLU A 239 20.40 -0.26 15.37
C GLU A 239 21.49 0.26 16.34
N ARG A 240 22.40 1.12 15.86
CA ARG A 240 23.52 1.69 16.64
C ARG A 240 24.43 0.62 17.25
N ARG A 241 24.62 -0.50 16.55
CA ARG A 241 25.59 -1.54 16.93
C ARG A 241 26.94 -1.35 16.25
N LEU A 242 26.96 -0.57 15.17
CA LEU A 242 28.13 -0.31 14.34
C LEU A 242 28.19 1.19 14.03
N ARG A 243 29.38 1.80 14.14
CA ARG A 243 29.61 3.17 13.63
C ARG A 243 29.96 3.10 12.15
N ARG A 244 29.64 4.17 11.40
CA ARG A 244 29.99 4.29 9.97
C ARG A 244 31.48 4.07 9.72
N GLU A 245 32.33 4.63 10.58
CA GLU A 245 33.79 4.49 10.52
C GLU A 245 34.30 3.04 10.72
N ASP A 246 33.54 2.21 11.44
CA ASP A 246 33.93 0.83 11.76
C ASP A 246 33.50 -0.20 10.69
N VAL A 247 32.65 0.21 9.74
CA VAL A 247 32.10 -0.69 8.71
C VAL A 247 33.19 -1.45 7.93
N PRO A 248 34.26 -0.80 7.42
CA PRO A 248 35.29 -1.50 6.64
C PRO A 248 36.01 -2.59 7.44
N THR A 249 36.16 -2.42 8.76
CA THR A 249 36.78 -3.39 9.65
C THR A 249 35.83 -4.56 9.94
N ARG A 250 34.53 -4.28 10.10
CA ARG A 250 33.52 -5.26 10.55
C ARG A 250 32.82 -6.01 9.41
N VAL A 251 32.93 -5.54 8.17
CA VAL A 251 32.29 -6.19 7.00
C VAL A 251 32.70 -7.65 6.85
N LYS A 252 33.95 -8.02 7.17
CA LYS A 252 34.42 -9.41 7.11
C LYS A 252 33.68 -10.33 8.09
N ASP A 253 33.36 -9.83 9.27
CA ASP A 253 32.60 -10.59 10.27
C ASP A 253 31.14 -10.74 9.86
N LEU A 254 30.54 -9.70 9.26
CA LEU A 254 29.19 -9.76 8.72
C LEU A 254 29.08 -10.74 7.54
N ILE A 255 30.07 -10.76 6.64
CA ILE A 255 30.15 -11.77 5.57
C ILE A 255 30.26 -13.18 6.17
N ARG A 256 31.11 -13.37 7.19
CA ARG A 256 31.27 -14.66 7.87
C ARG A 256 29.98 -15.10 8.56
N LYS A 257 29.23 -14.15 9.15
CA LYS A 257 27.91 -14.38 9.75
C LYS A 257 26.89 -14.78 8.67
N HIS A 258 26.78 -14.01 7.59
CA HIS A 258 25.88 -14.31 6.48
C HIS A 258 26.12 -15.70 5.88
N ASN A 259 27.38 -16.06 5.62
CA ASN A 259 27.75 -17.39 5.11
C ASN A 259 27.44 -18.53 6.10
N ARG A 260 27.45 -18.25 7.41
CA ARG A 260 27.08 -19.22 8.44
C ARG A 260 25.57 -19.44 8.49
N GLU A 261 24.80 -18.38 8.34
CA GLU A 261 23.32 -18.39 8.37
C GLU A 261 22.73 -18.91 7.05
N ASN A 262 23.46 -18.73 5.94
CA ASN A 262 23.09 -19.17 4.61
C ASN A 262 24.11 -20.20 4.07
N PRO A 263 24.19 -21.41 4.65
CA PRO A 263 25.10 -22.45 4.15
C PRO A 263 24.64 -23.05 2.80
N SER A 264 23.54 -22.52 2.24
CA SER A 264 22.67 -23.08 1.20
C SER A 264 23.27 -23.17 -0.21
N ARG A 265 24.60 -23.12 -0.37
CA ARG A 265 25.25 -23.39 -1.67
C ARG A 265 26.35 -24.44 -1.66
N ALA A 266 26.64 -25.06 -0.52
CA ALA A 266 27.32 -26.35 -0.49
C ALA A 266 26.26 -27.46 -0.27
N TYR A 267 25.46 -27.74 -1.30
CA TYR A 267 24.64 -28.96 -1.32
C TYR A 267 25.58 -30.16 -1.11
N GLY A 268 25.46 -30.86 0.02
CA GLY A 268 26.25 -32.05 0.33
C GLY A 268 27.36 -31.90 1.37
N ASP A 269 27.53 -30.73 2.01
CA ASP A 269 28.43 -30.58 3.16
C ASP A 269 27.72 -30.93 4.49
N ILE A 270 28.48 -31.37 5.49
CA ILE A 270 28.01 -31.82 6.81
C ILE A 270 27.20 -30.75 7.58
N ARG A 271 27.30 -29.49 7.15
CA ARG A 271 26.61 -28.31 7.72
C ARG A 271 25.38 -27.86 6.93
N SER A 272 25.12 -28.45 5.76
CA SER A 272 23.92 -28.22 4.94
C SER A 272 23.38 -29.57 4.48
N PRO A 273 22.67 -30.31 5.36
CA PRO A 273 22.22 -31.66 5.06
C PRO A 273 21.38 -31.65 3.79
N LEU A 274 21.68 -32.58 2.89
CA LEU A 274 20.85 -32.84 1.72
C LEU A 274 19.45 -33.23 2.17
N SER A 275 18.42 -32.73 1.46
CA SER A 275 17.03 -33.12 1.73
C SER A 275 16.89 -34.65 1.72
N LEU A 276 15.99 -35.18 2.54
CA LEU A 276 15.62 -36.59 2.51
C LEU A 276 15.00 -36.99 1.15
N ASP A 277 14.46 -36.00 0.43
CA ASP A 277 13.90 -36.15 -0.92
C ASP A 277 14.95 -36.09 -2.02
N ALA A 278 16.24 -35.91 -1.68
CA ALA A 278 17.31 -36.00 -2.67
C ALA A 278 17.69 -37.48 -2.92
N PRO A 279 18.16 -37.84 -4.13
CA PRO A 279 18.70 -39.15 -4.41
C PRO A 279 19.82 -39.55 -3.42
N ALA A 280 19.78 -40.80 -2.97
CA ALA A 280 20.82 -41.40 -2.13
C ALA A 280 22.15 -41.50 -2.88
N TYR A 281 22.10 -41.77 -4.18
CA TYR A 281 23.24 -41.89 -5.07
C TYR A 281 23.01 -41.02 -6.32
N MET A 282 24.09 -40.51 -6.92
CA MET A 282 24.01 -39.62 -8.09
C MET A 282 23.32 -40.26 -9.30
N ASP A 283 23.40 -41.59 -9.42
CA ASP A 283 22.86 -42.36 -10.55
C ASP A 283 21.63 -43.20 -10.17
N GLY A 284 21.11 -43.03 -8.95
CA GLY A 284 20.02 -43.85 -8.41
C GLY A 284 18.72 -43.07 -8.25
N THR A 285 17.58 -43.74 -8.41
CA THR A 285 16.24 -43.18 -8.09
C THR A 285 15.87 -43.32 -6.62
N MET A 286 16.65 -44.06 -5.83
CA MET A 286 16.39 -44.30 -4.41
C MET A 286 16.59 -42.99 -3.63
N LEU A 287 15.59 -42.60 -2.85
CA LEU A 287 15.65 -41.38 -2.04
C LEU A 287 16.46 -41.63 -0.75
N ARG A 288 17.11 -40.58 -0.23
CA ARG A 288 17.84 -40.68 1.05
C ARG A 288 16.93 -41.07 2.21
N GLY A 289 15.68 -40.61 2.21
CA GLY A 289 14.69 -41.03 3.20
C GLY A 289 14.47 -42.55 3.26
N GLU A 290 14.61 -43.25 2.13
CA GLU A 290 14.41 -44.70 2.04
C GLU A 290 15.58 -45.49 2.62
N THR A 291 16.79 -44.89 2.67
CA THR A 291 17.96 -45.50 3.35
C THR A 291 17.92 -45.34 4.88
N VAL A 292 17.08 -44.45 5.41
CA VAL A 292 16.88 -44.29 6.86
C VAL A 292 15.75 -45.25 7.30
N SER A 293 15.93 -46.54 7.04
CA SER A 293 14.89 -47.57 7.19
C SER A 293 15.05 -48.47 8.42
N GLN A 294 15.87 -48.08 9.39
CA GLN A 294 15.79 -48.67 10.74
C GLN A 294 15.43 -47.56 11.71
N SER A 295 14.21 -47.60 12.23
CA SER A 295 13.87 -46.72 13.34
C SER A 295 14.71 -47.16 14.54
N LEU A 296 15.29 -46.20 15.27
CA LEU A 296 15.98 -46.47 16.54
C LEU A 296 15.09 -47.26 17.54
N TRP A 297 13.77 -47.25 17.30
CA TRP A 297 12.73 -47.87 18.09
C TRP A 297 12.41 -49.33 17.70
N GLU A 298 12.92 -49.82 16.57
CA GLU A 298 12.80 -51.25 16.22
C GLU A 298 13.88 -52.12 16.87
N GLN A 299 14.84 -51.51 17.58
CA GLN A 299 15.93 -52.18 18.29
C GLN A 299 15.81 -52.13 19.83
N LEU A 300 14.67 -51.72 20.37
CA LEU A 300 14.32 -51.78 21.80
C LEU A 300 13.21 -52.81 22.03
#